data_AF-A0A1G8HBA7-F1
#
_entry.id   AF-A0A1G8HBA7-F1
#
_cell.length_a   1.000
_cell.length_b   1.000
_cell.length_c   1.000
_cell.angle_alpha   90.00
_cell.angle_beta   90.00
_cell.angle_gamma   90.00
#
_symmetry.space_group_name_H-M   'P 1'
#
loop_
_entity.id
_entity.type
_entity.pdbx_description
1 polymer ?
#
loop_
_entity_poly.entity_id
_entity_poly.type
_entity_poly.pdbx_seq_one_letter_code
_entity_poly.pdbx_strand_id
1 'polypeptide(L)'
;MKYKKWSLSDKLSILQEAEENGAIETCRKHSLSTGTFYSWKKKFDSQGESGLMPAVSDKSKELKKAEEENKILRKLLSDKEIELEVQRELLKKKFGTSDPKKIW
;
A
#
# COMPACT_ATOMS: atom_id res chain seq x y z
N MET A 1 19.49 15.51 -15.94
CA MET A 1 19.58 14.19 -16.61
C MET A 1 18.19 13.59 -16.70
N LYS A 2 17.72 13.24 -17.91
CA LYS A 2 16.45 12.53 -18.08
C LYS A 2 16.73 11.02 -18.01
N TYR A 3 16.21 10.35 -16.98
CA TYR A 3 16.33 8.90 -16.85
C TYR A 3 15.32 8.22 -17.78
N LYS A 4 15.79 7.26 -18.59
CA LYS A 4 14.91 6.44 -19.43
C LYS A 4 14.01 5.60 -18.53
N LYS A 5 12.69 5.84 -18.61
CA LYS A 5 11.69 5.00 -17.95
C LYS A 5 11.39 3.81 -18.85
N TRP A 6 11.44 2.62 -18.28
CA TRP A 6 11.13 1.37 -18.97
C TRP A 6 9.76 0.88 -18.52
N SER A 7 8.88 0.59 -19.48
CA SER A 7 7.60 -0.05 -19.19
C SER A 7 7.81 -1.50 -18.76
N LEU A 8 6.78 -2.14 -18.21
CA LEU A 8 6.84 -3.57 -17.87
C LEU A 8 7.11 -4.42 -19.13
N SER A 9 6.41 -4.12 -20.22
CA SER A 9 6.58 -4.81 -21.50
C SER A 9 8.02 -4.71 -22.01
N ASP A 10 8.63 -3.52 -21.92
CA ASP A 10 10.01 -3.33 -22.37
C ASP A 10 10.98 -4.18 -21.55
N LYS A 11 10.81 -4.21 -20.22
CA LYS A 11 11.67 -5.00 -19.33
C LYS A 11 11.57 -6.49 -19.63
N LEU A 12 10.36 -7.00 -19.87
CA LEU A 12 10.14 -8.41 -20.21
C LEU A 12 10.78 -8.76 -21.55
N SER A 13 10.56 -7.94 -22.58
CA SER A 13 11.19 -8.14 -23.89
C SER A 13 12.72 -8.14 -23.81
N ILE A 14 13.30 -7.26 -23.00
CA ILE A 14 14.76 -7.18 -22.80
C ILE A 14 15.28 -8.41 -22.04
N LEU A 15 14.56 -8.91 -21.04
CA LEU A 15 14.97 -10.11 -20.31
C LEU A 15 14.92 -11.35 -21.22
N GLN A 16 13.87 -11.49 -22.04
CA GLN A 16 13.75 -12.56 -23.01
C GLN A 16 14.84 -12.48 -24.09
N GLU A 17 15.09 -11.29 -24.65
CA GLU A 17 16.15 -11.09 -25.64
C GLU A 17 17.54 -11.45 -25.09
N ALA A 18 17.76 -11.25 -23.79
CA ALA A 18 19.00 -11.59 -23.12
C ALA A 18 19.18 -13.09 -22.85
N GLU A 19 18.11 -13.89 -22.87
CA GLU A 19 18.21 -15.35 -22.83
C GLU A 19 18.72 -15.89 -24.17
N GLU A 20 18.34 -15.27 -25.28
CA GLU A 20 18.75 -15.67 -26.63
C GLU A 20 20.14 -15.13 -27.02
N ASN A 21 20.40 -13.85 -26.76
CA ASN A 21 21.58 -13.14 -27.26
C ASN A 21 22.65 -12.87 -26.18
N GLY A 22 22.35 -13.19 -24.93
CA GLY A 22 23.22 -12.95 -23.78
C GLY A 22 23.12 -11.53 -23.22
N ALA A 23 23.24 -11.43 -21.89
CA ALA A 23 23.00 -10.19 -21.14
C ALA A 23 23.88 -9.00 -21.58
N ILE A 24 25.14 -9.22 -21.96
CA ILE A 24 26.08 -8.15 -22.30
C ILE A 24 25.69 -7.48 -23.61
N GLU A 25 25.33 -8.27 -24.63
CA GLU A 25 24.98 -7.76 -25.95
C GLU A 25 23.64 -7.01 -25.91
N THR A 26 22.65 -7.59 -25.23
CA THR A 26 21.36 -6.93 -25.00
C THR A 26 21.53 -5.63 -24.21
N CYS A 27 22.40 -5.59 -23.19
CA CYS A 27 22.68 -4.36 -22.46
C CYS A 27 23.28 -3.27 -23.37
N ARG A 28 24.20 -3.63 -24.26
CA ARG A 28 24.80 -2.68 -25.23
C ARG A 28 23.76 -2.15 -26.20
N LYS A 29 22.94 -3.03 -26.80
CA LYS A 29 21.89 -2.67 -27.76
C LYS A 29 20.88 -1.69 -27.16
N HIS A 30 20.46 -1.93 -25.93
CA HIS A 30 19.44 -1.13 -25.25
C HIS A 30 20.00 0.07 -24.48
N SER A 31 21.32 0.28 -24.51
CA SER A 31 22.04 1.27 -23.67
C SER A 31 21.67 1.12 -22.19
N LEU A 32 21.56 -0.12 -21.73
CA LEU A 32 21.20 -0.51 -20.38
C LEU A 32 22.47 -0.85 -19.59
N SER A 33 22.56 -0.37 -18.35
CA SER A 33 23.66 -0.80 -17.48
C SER A 33 23.44 -2.26 -17.05
N THR A 34 24.53 -3.03 -16.99
CA THR A 34 24.50 -4.43 -16.52
C THR A 34 23.93 -4.54 -15.11
N GLY A 35 24.23 -3.59 -14.23
CA GLY A 35 23.67 -3.54 -12.88
C GLY A 35 22.13 -3.40 -12.87
N THR A 36 21.58 -2.59 -13.77
CA THR A 36 20.12 -2.47 -13.93
C THR A 36 19.51 -3.78 -14.43
N PHE A 37 20.14 -4.41 -15.44
CA PHE A 37 19.69 -5.68 -15.99
C PHE A 37 19.64 -6.78 -14.92
N TYR A 38 20.73 -6.99 -14.17
CA TYR A 38 20.75 -8.02 -13.12
C TYR A 38 19.82 -7.70 -11.95
N SER A 39 19.58 -6.42 -11.66
CA SER A 39 18.55 -6.02 -10.69
C SER A 39 17.15 -6.44 -11.15
N TRP A 40 16.83 -6.26 -12.43
CA TRP A 40 15.56 -6.72 -13.00
C TRP A 40 15.48 -8.25 -13.02
N LYS A 41 16.54 -8.93 -13.49
CA LYS A 41 16.60 -10.39 -13.50
C LYS A 41 16.38 -10.97 -12.10
N LYS A 42 17.08 -10.47 -11.08
CA LYS A 42 16.88 -10.90 -9.69
C LYS A 42 15.44 -10.72 -9.19
N LYS A 43 14.78 -9.62 -9.57
CA LYS A 43 13.37 -9.36 -9.20
C LYS A 43 12.40 -10.27 -9.96
N PHE A 44 12.70 -10.53 -11.23
CA PHE A 44 11.93 -11.46 -12.04
C PHE A 44 12.06 -12.89 -11.52
N ASP A 45 13.27 -13.33 -11.17
CA ASP A 45 13.52 -14.67 -10.63
C ASP A 45 12.83 -14.87 -9.26
N SER A 46 12.66 -13.80 -8.47
CA SER A 46 12.05 -13.90 -7.13
C SER A 46 10.53 -13.73 -7.10
N GLN A 47 9.96 -12.88 -7.96
CA GLN A 47 8.56 -12.44 -7.91
C GLN A 47 7.86 -12.52 -9.27
N GLY A 48 8.51 -13.09 -10.29
CA GLY A 48 8.01 -13.11 -11.66
C GLY A 48 7.81 -11.70 -12.23
N GLU A 49 6.83 -11.57 -13.12
CA GLU A 49 6.47 -10.29 -13.73
C GLU A 49 6.09 -9.22 -12.70
N SER A 50 5.51 -9.64 -11.56
CA SER A 50 5.10 -8.72 -10.49
C SER A 50 6.28 -7.99 -9.85
N GLY A 51 7.48 -8.59 -9.83
CA GLY A 51 8.70 -7.96 -9.34
C GLY A 51 9.27 -6.87 -10.24
N LEU A 52 8.89 -6.87 -11.53
CA LEU A 52 9.31 -5.86 -12.51
C LEU A 52 8.40 -4.64 -12.55
N MET A 53 7.19 -4.76 -11.99
CA MET A 53 6.29 -3.64 -11.78
C MET A 53 6.95 -2.61 -10.84
N PRO A 54 6.74 -1.30 -11.08
CA PRO A 54 7.05 -0.30 -10.07
C PRO A 54 6.34 -0.70 -8.77
N ALA A 55 7.10 -0.82 -7.68
CA ALA A 55 6.49 -0.97 -6.35
C ALA A 55 5.45 0.15 -6.23
N VAL A 56 4.19 -0.23 -6.02
CA VAL A 56 3.04 0.65 -6.20
C VAL A 56 3.06 1.74 -5.13
N SER A 57 3.82 2.80 -5.40
CA SER A 57 4.07 3.88 -4.45
C SER A 57 2.81 4.72 -4.21
N ASP A 58 1.92 4.80 -5.19
CA ASP A 58 0.70 5.60 -5.09
C ASP A 58 -0.42 4.86 -4.36
N LYS A 59 -0.67 3.56 -4.66
CA LYS A 59 -1.57 2.75 -3.82
C LYS A 59 -1.10 2.67 -2.37
N SER A 60 0.22 2.69 -2.12
CA SER A 60 0.72 2.72 -0.74
C SER A 60 0.37 4.01 -0.01
N LYS A 61 0.31 5.16 -0.69
CA LYS A 61 -0.04 6.44 -0.06
C LYS A 61 -1.54 6.54 0.24
N GLU A 62 -2.38 6.16 -0.71
CA GLU A 62 -3.84 6.12 -0.52
C GLU A 62 -4.22 5.12 0.57
N LEU A 63 -3.61 3.93 0.56
CA LEU A 63 -3.81 2.92 1.59
C LEU A 63 -3.39 3.43 2.97
N LYS A 64 -2.20 4.02 3.09
CA LYS A 64 -1.74 4.61 4.37
C LYS A 64 -2.66 5.72 4.87
N LYS A 65 -3.16 6.57 3.97
CA LYS A 65 -4.12 7.62 4.34
C LYS A 65 -5.44 7.02 4.84
N ALA A 66 -5.95 6.01 4.15
CA ALA A 66 -7.17 5.29 4.54
C ALA A 66 -7.01 4.51 5.86
N GLU A 67 -5.81 3.98 6.11
CA GLU A 67 -5.46 3.30 7.38
C GLU A 67 -5.44 4.29 8.55
N GLU A 68 -4.84 5.47 8.37
CA GLU A 68 -4.81 6.51 9.42
C GLU A 68 -6.21 7.06 9.69
N GLU A 69 -7.02 7.29 8.65
CA GLU A 69 -8.41 7.72 8.81
C GLU A 69 -9.23 6.68 9.58
N ASN A 70 -9.09 5.39 9.25
CA ASN A 70 -9.72 4.31 10.01
C ASN A 70 -9.32 4.31 11.48
N LYS A 71 -8.04 4.53 11.77
CA LYS A 71 -7.52 4.58 13.14
C LYS A 71 -8.15 5.74 13.93
N ILE A 72 -8.25 6.91 13.33
CA ILE A 72 -8.89 8.09 13.93
C ILE A 72 -10.38 7.82 14.17
N LEU A 73 -11.08 7.28 13.17
CA LEU A 73 -12.52 6.97 13.28
C LEU A 73 -12.82 5.95 14.37
N ARG A 74 -12.00 4.89 14.48
CA ARG A 74 -12.13 3.88 15.54
C ARG A 74 -11.91 4.48 16.92
N LYS A 75 -10.93 5.37 17.07
CA LYS A 75 -10.70 6.08 18.33
C LYS A 75 -11.89 6.95 18.69
N LEU A 76 -12.37 7.77 17.76
CA LEU A 76 -13.52 8.65 17.99
C LEU A 76 -14.78 7.85 18.37
N LEU A 77 -15.02 6.71 17.71
CA LEU A 77 -16.13 5.83 18.04
C LEU A 77 -16.00 5.28 19.47
N SER A 78 -14.83 4.78 19.84
CA SER A 78 -14.58 4.27 21.19
C SER A 78 -14.76 5.36 22.25
N ASP A 79 -14.27 6.58 22.00
CA ASP A 79 -14.43 7.72 22.91
C ASP A 79 -15.93 8.07 23.08
N LYS A 80 -16.71 8.01 21.99
CA LYS A 80 -18.15 8.25 22.01
C LYS A 80 -18.93 7.16 22.74
N GLU A 81 -18.54 5.89 22.58
CA GLU A 81 -19.14 4.78 23.30
C GLU A 81 -18.91 4.90 24.81
N ILE A 82 -17.68 5.27 25.22
CA ILE A 82 -17.36 5.53 26.63
C ILE A 82 -18.18 6.71 27.17
N GLU A 83 -18.28 7.81 26.43
CA GLU A 83 -19.06 8.98 26.82
C GLU A 83 -20.54 8.61 27.04
N LEU A 84 -21.12 7.84 26.12
CA LEU A 84 -22.50 7.35 26.23
C LEU A 84 -22.70 6.43 27.44
N GLU A 85 -21.74 5.55 27.72
CA GLU A 85 -21.84 4.64 28.86
C GLU A 85 -21.79 5.42 30.18
N VAL A 86 -20.89 6.39 30.30
CA VAL A 86 -20.83 7.29 31.46
C VAL A 86 -22.15 8.06 31.62
N GLN A 87 -22.72 8.59 30.54
CA GLN A 87 -24.01 9.28 30.60
C GLN A 87 -25.13 8.35 31.08
N ARG A 88 -25.19 7.11 30.59
CA ARG A 88 -26.19 6.12 31.01
C ARG A 88 -26.07 5.77 32.49
N GLU A 89 -24.86 5.58 32.99
CA GLU A 89 -24.62 5.30 34.40
C GLU A 89 -25.00 6.49 35.30
N LEU A 90 -24.72 7.72 34.87
CA LEU A 90 -25.17 8.92 35.59
C LEU A 90 -26.71 9.03 35.65
N LEU A 91 -27.41 8.76 34.54
CA LEU A 91 -28.86 8.75 34.51
C LEU A 91 -29.43 7.66 35.43
N LYS A 92 -28.87 6.45 35.36
CA LYS A 92 -29.27 5.32 36.21
C LYS A 92 -29.06 5.64 37.70
N LYS A 93 -27.95 6.27 38.06
CA LYS A 93 -27.68 6.70 39.44
C LYS A 93 -28.65 7.78 39.92
N LYS A 94 -29.05 8.71 39.06
CA LYS A 94 -29.92 9.85 39.43
C LYS A 94 -31.41 9.50 39.43
N PHE A 95 -31.86 8.68 38.48
CA PHE A 95 -33.29 8.44 38.23
C PHE A 95 -33.69 6.96 38.32
N GLY A 96 -32.78 6.06 38.68
CA GLY A 96 -33.03 4.62 38.74
C GLY A 96 -33.15 3.94 37.36
N THR A 97 -33.01 4.71 36.27
CA THR A 97 -33.10 4.22 34.90
C THR A 97 -32.16 4.98 33.96
N SER A 98 -31.60 4.29 32.97
CA SER A 98 -30.76 4.88 31.92
C SER A 98 -31.55 5.30 30.67
N ASP A 99 -32.86 5.05 30.65
CA ASP A 99 -33.76 5.39 29.53
C ASP A 99 -34.30 6.82 29.69
N PRO A 100 -33.89 7.79 28.83
CA PRO A 100 -34.34 9.17 28.92
C PRO A 100 -35.86 9.32 28.82
N LYS A 101 -36.55 8.41 28.12
CA LYS A 101 -38.01 8.46 27.92
C LYS A 101 -38.81 8.08 29.18
N LYS A 102 -38.13 7.55 30.20
CA LYS A 102 -38.74 7.23 31.51
C LYS A 102 -38.45 8.32 32.55
N ILE A 103 -37.61 9.29 32.21
CA ILE A 103 -37.16 10.38 33.09
C ILE A 103 -38.02 11.64 32.89
N TRP A 104 -38.49 11.86 31.66
CA TRP A 104 -39.46 12.89 31.25
C TRP A 104 -40.83 12.28 31.03
#